data_AF-A0A654CXZ6-F1
#
_entry.id   AF-A0A654CXZ6-F1
#
_cell.length_a   1.000
_cell.length_b   1.000
_cell.length_c   1.000
_cell.angle_alpha   90.00
_cell.angle_beta   90.00
_cell.angle_gamma   90.00
#
_symmetry.space_group_name_H-M   'P 1'
#
loop_
_entity.id
_entity.type
_entity.pdbx_description
1 polymer ?
#
loop_
_entity_poly.entity_id
_entity_poly.type
_entity_poly.pdbx_seq_one_letter_code
_entity_poly.pdbx_strand_id
1 'polypeptide(L)'
;MPSLGEDLIDKPDEKAGIGTLIGRLVKDGKGYARAEICYAKALAGERMRAAKSGIVFLVAGLVLLHGALIALFVGLVLSLATWVGPFWSMLIVVAVASIIGGVLAKIGLAHFQRAKTGPDLPSVEVVEP
;
A
#
# COMPACT_ATOMS: atom_id res chain seq x y z
N MET A 1 -61.39 37.84 36.97
CA MET A 1 -61.14 37.37 35.59
C MET A 1 -59.69 37.64 35.24
N PRO A 2 -59.04 36.75 34.49
CA PRO A 2 -57.60 36.51 34.52
C PRO A 2 -56.84 37.40 33.53
N SER A 3 -55.76 38.05 33.98
CA SER A 3 -54.71 38.56 33.09
C SER A 3 -53.63 37.50 32.92
N LEU A 4 -54.02 36.31 32.44
CA LEU A 4 -53.10 35.28 31.94
C LEU A 4 -52.88 35.54 30.46
N GLY A 5 -52.08 36.56 30.14
CA GLY A 5 -51.90 36.99 28.75
C GLY A 5 -50.50 37.46 28.36
N GLU A 6 -49.62 37.79 29.30
CA GLU A 6 -48.34 38.44 28.95
C GLU A 6 -47.07 37.68 29.36
N ASP A 7 -47.17 36.56 30.07
CA ASP A 7 -46.00 35.80 30.51
C ASP A 7 -45.77 34.49 29.73
N LEU A 8 -46.56 34.22 28.67
CA LEU A 8 -46.42 33.03 27.83
C LEU A 8 -45.66 33.27 26.52
N ILE A 9 -45.08 34.45 26.33
CA ILE A 9 -44.05 34.61 25.29
C ILE A 9 -42.68 34.43 25.95
N ASP A 10 -42.45 33.20 26.41
CA ASP A 10 -41.12 32.61 26.39
C ASP A 10 -40.70 32.61 24.92
N LYS A 11 -39.98 33.66 24.52
CA LYS A 11 -39.47 33.76 23.16
C LYS A 11 -38.57 32.56 22.97
N PRO A 12 -38.80 31.74 21.93
CA PRO A 12 -37.93 30.63 21.63
C PRO A 12 -36.50 31.18 21.54
N ASP A 13 -35.56 30.33 21.88
CA ASP A 13 -34.12 30.43 21.76
C ASP A 13 -33.66 30.69 20.30
N GLU A 14 -34.22 31.69 19.64
CA GLU A 14 -33.99 32.12 18.24
C GLU A 14 -32.58 32.71 18.04
N LYS A 15 -31.76 32.77 19.10
CA LYS A 15 -30.36 33.20 19.08
C LYS A 15 -29.36 32.07 19.32
N ALA A 16 -29.77 30.81 19.29
CA ALA A 16 -28.85 29.75 18.84
C ALA A 16 -28.73 29.86 17.31
N GLY A 17 -28.09 30.95 16.85
CA GLY A 17 -28.00 31.28 15.43
C GLY A 17 -27.37 30.14 14.63
N ILE A 18 -27.57 30.16 13.32
CA ILE A 18 -26.98 29.21 12.35
C ILE A 18 -25.47 29.00 12.59
N GLY A 19 -24.76 30.04 13.04
CA GLY A 19 -23.35 29.94 13.45
C GLY A 19 -23.08 28.98 14.63
N THR A 20 -24.00 28.87 15.59
CA THR A 20 -23.93 27.91 16.70
C THR A 20 -24.14 26.47 16.23
N LEU A 21 -25.05 26.24 15.26
CA LEU A 21 -25.29 24.93 14.66
C LEU A 21 -24.11 24.49 13.78
N ILE A 22 -23.58 25.40 12.96
CA ILE A 22 -22.36 25.16 12.16
C ILE A 22 -21.16 24.90 13.08
N GLY A 23 -21.02 25.66 14.16
CA GLY A 23 -19.97 25.45 15.16
C GLY A 23 -20.04 24.08 15.82
N ARG A 24 -21.25 23.57 16.11
CA ARG A 24 -21.46 22.21 16.62
C ARG A 24 -21.14 21.15 15.56
N LEU A 25 -21.59 21.31 14.32
CA LEU A 25 -21.30 20.38 13.23
C LEU A 25 -19.79 20.28 12.90
N VAL A 26 -19.07 21.40 12.93
CA VAL A 26 -17.60 21.43 12.76
C VAL A 26 -16.90 20.77 13.95
N LYS A 27 -17.41 20.96 15.17
CA LYS A 27 -16.86 20.32 16.37
C LYS A 27 -17.07 18.80 16.36
N ASP A 28 -18.25 18.36 15.94
CA ASP A 28 -18.60 16.94 15.84
C ASP A 28 -17.85 16.26 14.67
N GLY A 29 -17.72 16.95 13.53
CA GLY A 29 -16.94 16.48 12.38
C GLY A 29 -15.44 16.34 12.68
N LYS A 30 -14.87 17.23 13.50
CA LYS A 30 -13.49 17.09 13.99
C LYS A 30 -13.31 15.85 14.89
N GLY A 31 -14.31 15.54 15.71
CA GLY A 31 -14.35 14.32 16.52
C GLY A 31 -14.34 13.07 15.65
N TYR A 32 -15.19 13.05 14.62
CA TYR A 32 -15.28 11.95 13.65
C TYR A 32 -13.99 11.75 12.85
N ALA A 33 -13.42 12.83 12.31
CA ALA A 33 -12.15 12.77 11.59
C ALA A 33 -11.00 12.23 12.47
N ARG A 34 -10.97 12.62 13.75
CA ARG A 34 -9.97 12.12 14.70
C ARG A 34 -10.17 10.64 15.02
N ALA A 35 -11.42 10.16 15.06
CA ALA A 35 -11.74 8.75 15.25
C ALA A 35 -11.27 7.92 14.06
N GLU A 36 -11.51 8.39 12.83
CA GLU A 36 -11.08 7.69 11.61
C GLU A 36 -9.55 7.59 11.52
N ILE A 37 -8.84 8.67 11.86
CA ILE A 37 -7.37 8.68 11.93
C ILE A 37 -6.88 7.71 13.01
N CYS A 38 -7.52 7.69 14.18
CA CYS A 38 -7.15 6.78 15.26
C CYS A 38 -7.41 5.32 14.88
N TYR A 39 -8.52 5.05 14.19
CA TYR A 39 -8.88 3.74 13.66
C TYR A 39 -7.90 3.27 12.59
N ALA A 40 -7.60 4.10 11.59
CA ALA A 40 -6.61 3.80 10.57
C ALA A 40 -5.23 3.52 11.18
N LYS A 41 -4.85 4.28 12.21
CA LYS A 41 -3.59 4.09 12.95
C LYS A 41 -3.59 2.79 13.76
N ALA A 42 -4.70 2.44 14.40
CA ALA A 42 -4.87 1.20 15.15
C ALA A 42 -4.79 -0.02 14.21
N LEU A 43 -5.51 0.02 13.09
CA LEU A 43 -5.49 -1.03 12.08
C LEU A 43 -4.10 -1.19 11.45
N ALA A 44 -3.40 -0.08 11.18
CA ALA A 44 -2.01 -0.11 10.73
C ALA A 44 -1.09 -0.74 11.78
N GLY A 45 -1.25 -0.41 13.07
CA GLY A 45 -0.48 -0.99 14.16
C GLY A 45 -0.72 -2.49 14.37
N GLU A 46 -1.97 -2.94 14.26
CA GLU A 46 -2.35 -4.35 14.37
C GLU A 46 -1.76 -5.18 13.22
N ARG A 47 -1.90 -4.69 11.97
CA ARG A 47 -1.26 -5.29 10.80
C ARG A 47 0.26 -5.33 10.93
N MET A 48 0.86 -4.28 11.48
CA MET A 48 2.30 -4.20 11.68
C MET A 48 2.81 -5.19 12.74
N ARG A 49 2.02 -5.47 13.78
CA ARG A 49 2.33 -6.48 14.79
C ARG A 49 2.32 -7.90 14.20
N ALA A 50 1.35 -8.22 13.35
CA ALA A 50 1.32 -9.48 12.59
C ALA A 50 2.43 -9.55 11.53
N ALA A 51 2.75 -8.43 10.88
CA ALA A 51 3.83 -8.35 9.90
C ALA A 51 5.21 -8.57 10.54
N LYS A 52 5.41 -8.17 11.80
CA LYS A 52 6.71 -8.30 12.49
C LYS A 52 7.17 -9.76 12.62
N SER A 53 6.28 -10.68 12.98
CA SER A 53 6.59 -12.12 12.99
C SER A 53 6.71 -12.68 11.57
N GLY A 54 5.88 -12.20 10.64
CA GLY A 54 5.94 -12.60 9.23
C GLY A 54 7.27 -12.26 8.55
N ILE A 55 7.88 -11.12 8.89
CA ILE A 55 9.18 -10.68 8.34
C ILE A 55 10.29 -11.70 8.67
N VAL A 56 10.30 -12.27 9.88
CA VAL A 56 11.33 -13.27 10.25
C VAL A 56 11.23 -14.50 9.36
N PHE A 57 10.02 -15.02 9.15
CA PHE A 57 9.80 -16.15 8.24
C PHE A 57 10.09 -15.81 6.78
N LEU A 58 9.77 -14.59 6.32
CA LEU A 58 10.11 -14.14 4.97
C LEU A 58 11.62 -14.03 4.77
N VAL A 59 12.35 -13.46 5.73
CA VAL A 59 13.81 -13.36 5.66
C VAL A 59 14.44 -14.75 5.70
N ALA A 60 14.00 -15.61 6.62
CA ALA A 60 14.49 -16.99 6.71
C ALA A 60 14.21 -17.77 5.42
N GLY A 61 13.00 -17.67 4.89
CA GLY A 61 12.60 -18.27 3.61
C GLY A 61 13.42 -17.74 2.44
N LEU A 62 13.66 -16.42 2.37
CA LEU A 62 14.47 -15.80 1.33
C LEU A 62 15.93 -16.26 1.39
N VAL A 63 16.50 -16.36 2.59
CA VAL A 63 17.87 -16.87 2.79
C VAL A 63 17.97 -18.33 2.36
N LEU A 64 17.02 -19.18 2.75
CA LEU A 64 16.98 -20.58 2.33
C LEU A 64 16.78 -20.73 0.83
N LEU A 65 15.86 -19.97 0.24
CA LEU A 65 15.61 -19.98 -1.21
C LEU A 65 16.85 -19.51 -1.98
N HIS A 66 17.53 -18.47 -1.48
CA HIS A 66 18.77 -17.99 -2.08
C HIS A 66 19.89 -19.04 -2.01
N GLY A 67 20.07 -19.69 -0.86
CA GLY A 67 21.00 -20.80 -0.70
C GLY A 67 20.68 -21.97 -1.64
N ALA A 68 19.40 -22.33 -1.77
CA ALA A 68 18.95 -23.36 -2.69
C ALA A 68 19.24 -23.01 -4.16
N LEU A 69 19.07 -21.75 -4.57
CA LEU A 69 19.44 -21.31 -5.92
C LEU A 69 20.94 -21.43 -6.18
N ILE A 70 21.79 -21.05 -5.22
CA ILE A 70 23.25 -21.24 -5.33
C ILE A 70 23.58 -22.72 -5.46
N ALA A 71 23.05 -23.56 -4.56
CA ALA A 71 23.26 -25.00 -4.58
C ALA A 71 22.78 -25.65 -5.89
N LEU A 72 21.67 -25.18 -6.45
CA LEU A 72 21.15 -25.61 -7.75
C LEU A 72 22.13 -25.29 -8.89
N PHE A 73 22.69 -24.08 -8.93
CA PHE A 73 23.69 -23.73 -9.93
C PHE A 73 24.98 -24.55 -9.78
N VAL A 74 25.46 -24.73 -8.55
CA VAL A 74 26.63 -25.58 -8.28
C VAL A 74 26.37 -27.01 -8.73
N GLY A 75 25.21 -27.58 -8.40
CA GLY A 75 24.81 -28.92 -8.83
C GLY A 75 24.74 -29.03 -10.35
N LEU A 76 24.17 -28.03 -11.03
CA LEU A 76 24.08 -27.99 -12.49
C LEU A 76 25.46 -27.96 -13.14
N VAL A 77 26.37 -27.13 -12.61
CA VAL A 77 27.76 -27.07 -13.07
C VAL A 77 28.47 -28.40 -12.85
N LEU A 78 28.37 -29.01 -11.67
CA LEU A 78 29.01 -30.30 -11.40
C LEU A 78 28.46 -31.41 -12.29
N SER A 79 27.15 -31.43 -12.52
CA SER A 79 26.51 -32.42 -13.38
C SER A 79 26.98 -32.30 -14.83
N LEU A 80 27.03 -31.08 -15.37
CA LEU A 80 27.40 -30.84 -16.77
C LEU A 80 28.92 -30.90 -16.99
N ALA A 81 29.72 -30.60 -15.95
CA ALA A 81 31.17 -30.75 -15.98
C ALA A 81 31.63 -32.18 -16.30
N THR A 82 30.81 -33.21 -15.99
CA THR A 82 31.13 -34.61 -16.34
C THR A 82 31.13 -34.88 -17.85
N TRP A 83 30.50 -34.02 -18.66
CA TRP A 83 30.38 -34.20 -20.11
C TRP A 83 31.30 -33.28 -20.91
N VAL A 84 31.38 -32.00 -20.53
CA VAL A 84 32.09 -30.95 -21.30
C VAL A 84 33.29 -30.35 -20.55
N GLY A 85 33.55 -30.82 -19.34
CA GLY A 85 34.61 -30.32 -18.47
C GLY A 85 34.19 -29.10 -17.62
N PRO A 86 34.93 -28.82 -16.53
CA PRO A 86 34.51 -27.84 -15.52
C PRO A 86 34.38 -26.41 -16.06
N PHE A 87 35.33 -25.98 -16.90
CA PHE A 87 35.38 -24.60 -17.41
C PHE A 87 34.20 -24.30 -18.34
N TRP A 88 33.97 -25.17 -19.33
CA TRP A 88 32.88 -25.02 -20.29
C TRP A 88 31.51 -25.12 -19.63
N SER A 89 31.39 -25.99 -18.63
CA SER A 89 30.16 -26.09 -17.86
C SER A 89 29.79 -24.79 -17.15
N MET A 90 30.75 -24.13 -16.50
CA MET A 90 30.50 -22.84 -15.84
C MET A 90 30.04 -21.78 -16.85
N LEU A 91 30.73 -21.69 -18.00
CA LEU A 91 30.38 -20.73 -19.06
C LEU A 91 28.96 -20.94 -19.58
N ILE A 92 28.58 -22.18 -19.86
CA ILE A 92 27.24 -22.52 -20.38
C ILE A 92 26.17 -22.17 -19.34
N VAL A 93 26.35 -22.60 -18.09
CA VAL A 93 25.36 -22.36 -17.02
C VAL A 93 25.18 -20.87 -16.76
N VAL A 94 26.27 -20.10 -16.68
CA VAL A 94 26.21 -18.65 -16.47
C VAL A 94 25.52 -17.96 -17.65
N ALA A 95 25.88 -18.30 -18.89
CA ALA A 95 25.26 -17.71 -20.07
C ALA A 95 23.74 -17.93 -20.09
N VAL A 96 23.29 -19.17 -19.85
CA VAL A 96 21.86 -19.51 -19.80
C VAL A 96 21.15 -18.78 -18.65
N ALA A 97 21.73 -18.79 -17.45
CA ALA A 97 21.16 -18.11 -16.28
C ALA A 97 21.05 -16.59 -16.49
N SER A 98 22.06 -15.97 -17.11
CA SER A 98 22.05 -14.54 -17.43
C SER A 98 20.98 -14.17 -18.45
N ILE A 99 20.74 -15.02 -19.46
CA ILE A 99 19.66 -14.79 -20.44
C ILE A 99 18.31 -14.83 -19.73
N ILE A 100 18.04 -15.86 -18.94
CA ILE A 100 16.78 -16.02 -18.20
C ILE A 100 16.59 -14.85 -17.22
N GLY A 101 17.62 -14.54 -16.43
CA GLY A 101 17.60 -13.42 -15.48
C GLY A 101 17.37 -12.07 -16.16
N GLY A 102 18.01 -11.84 -17.31
CA GLY A 102 17.82 -10.63 -18.10
C GLY A 102 16.40 -10.48 -18.65
N VAL A 103 15.78 -11.57 -19.11
CA VAL A 103 14.37 -11.57 -19.55
C VAL A 103 13.45 -11.26 -18.37
N LEU A 104 13.65 -11.93 -17.24
CA LEU A 104 12.82 -11.73 -16.05
C LEU A 104 12.95 -10.29 -15.51
N ALA A 105 14.16 -9.74 -15.50
CA ALA A 105 14.43 -8.37 -15.10
C ALA A 105 13.73 -7.35 -16.01
N LYS A 106 13.73 -7.58 -17.33
CA LYS A 106 12.99 -6.72 -18.28
C LYS A 106 11.49 -6.76 -18.03
N ILE A 107 10.91 -7.94 -17.81
CA ILE A 107 9.47 -8.09 -17.49
C ILE A 107 9.13 -7.36 -16.19
N GLY A 108 9.95 -7.54 -15.15
CA GLY A 108 9.77 -6.85 -13.87
C GLY A 108 9.84 -5.33 -14.03
N LEU A 109 10.85 -4.83 -14.75
CA LEU A 109 11.00 -3.39 -14.99
C LEU A 109 9.82 -2.82 -15.78
N ALA A 110 9.32 -3.54 -16.79
CA ALA A 110 8.14 -3.13 -17.55
C ALA A 110 6.89 -3.02 -16.66
N HIS A 111 6.73 -3.92 -15.68
CA HIS A 111 5.63 -3.86 -14.73
C HIS A 111 5.71 -2.64 -13.81
N PHE A 112 6.92 -2.31 -13.32
CA PHE A 112 7.12 -1.11 -12.50
C PHE A 112 6.94 0.19 -13.28
N GLN A 113 7.33 0.22 -14.56
CA GLN A 113 7.14 1.41 -15.40
C GLN A 113 5.65 1.68 -15.63
N ARG A 114 4.84 0.65 -15.87
CA ARG A 114 3.38 0.77 -15.97
C ARG A 114 2.72 1.28 -14.70
N ALA A 115 3.23 0.92 -13.53
CA ALA A 115 2.71 1.42 -12.26
C ALA A 115 3.07 2.90 -11.99
N LYS A 116 4.12 3.43 -12.64
CA LYS A 116 4.56 4.83 -12.50
C LYS A 116 3.88 5.77 -13.48
N THR A 117 3.51 5.28 -14.67
CA THR A 117 2.72 6.05 -15.63
C THR A 117 1.26 6.06 -15.15
N GLY A 118 0.87 7.12 -14.42
CA GLY A 118 -0.52 7.33 -14.01
C GLY A 118 -1.47 7.43 -15.21
N PRO A 119 -2.79 7.26 -15.02
CA PRO A 119 -3.76 7.22 -16.12
C PRO A 119 -3.67 8.48 -16.98
N ASP A 120 -3.74 8.32 -18.31
CA ASP A 120 -3.97 9.43 -19.24
C ASP A 120 -5.38 9.97 -18.95
N LEU A 121 -5.46 10.90 -18.01
CA LEU A 121 -6.69 11.64 -17.79
C LEU A 121 -6.98 12.36 -19.10
N PRO A 122 -8.14 12.11 -19.75
CA PRO A 122 -8.54 12.93 -20.87
C PRO A 122 -8.49 14.36 -20.37
N SER A 123 -7.70 15.20 -21.05
CA SER A 123 -7.69 16.65 -20.82
C SER A 123 -9.14 17.08 -20.88
N VAL A 124 -9.72 17.33 -19.70
CA VAL A 124 -11.11 17.70 -19.55
C VAL A 124 -11.26 18.91 -20.45
N GLU A 125 -11.96 18.71 -21.57
CA GLU A 125 -12.31 19.78 -22.47
C GLU A 125 -13.22 20.66 -21.63
N VAL A 126 -12.66 21.77 -21.14
CA VAL A 126 -13.38 22.77 -20.38
C VAL A 126 -14.41 23.30 -21.36
N VAL A 127 -15.64 22.81 -21.23
CA VAL A 127 -16.80 23.39 -21.90
C VAL A 127 -16.94 24.78 -21.30
N GLU A 128 -16.41 25.78 -22.01
CA GLU A 128 -16.63 27.17 -21.63
C GLU A 128 -18.13 27.48 -21.75
N PRO A 129 -18.72 28.17 -20.73
CA PRO A 129 -20.16 28.40 -20.64
C PRO A 129 -20.69 29.42 -21.66
#